data_AF-A0A2E7TYQ2-F1
#
_entry.id   AF-A0A2E7TYQ2-F1
#
_cell.length_a   1.000
_cell.length_b   1.000
_cell.length_c   1.000
_cell.angle_alpha   90.00
_cell.angle_beta   90.00
_cell.angle_gamma   90.00
#
_symmetry.space_group_name_H-M   'P 1'
#
loop_
_entity.id
_entity.type
_entity.pdbx_description
1 polymer ?
#
loop_
_entity_poly.entity_id
_entity_poly.type
_entity_poly.pdbx_seq_one_letter_code
_entity_poly.pdbx_strand_id
1 'polypeptide(L)'
;SEQSDLECTFNSTANWYLGTDGNTPVGTYDFVTAALHELAHGLGFIGSAYYINGFGFIGTANVPYPYDHFTETQDSISLLDLPNGSQTLGATLTSDHIYWNGVNGIEGVGGGRPRLYAPANYQVGSSYSHLNEATYAPGTPNSLMTPGLNTAESNHNPGPALLGIFVDIGWIIGGCQILEVQIGEQSTCNSDSDAYTQSLVLTYQAPPATGLIQVNGGLFSLGESPQTIVLTNLPSDGQAVDLDVGFTANSECSVFIPQAFTAPASCYCLTDLSGNGLTEVQDLLLILADFGCLVGCEGDVNSDGASNVEDVLAVLSAFGSNCL
;
A
#
# COMPACT_ATOMS: atom_id res chain seq x y z
N SER A 1 -9.20 -13.90 -18.00
CA SER A 1 -9.39 -13.20 -19.29
C SER A 1 -8.05 -12.62 -19.67
N GLU A 2 -7.59 -12.74 -20.92
CA GLU A 2 -6.34 -12.10 -21.41
C GLU A 2 -6.60 -10.69 -21.98
N GLN A 3 -7.80 -10.13 -21.80
CA GLN A 3 -8.07 -8.76 -22.22
C GLN A 3 -7.41 -7.78 -21.26
N SER A 4 -6.76 -6.77 -21.84
CA SER A 4 -6.27 -5.60 -21.11
C SER A 4 -7.44 -4.84 -20.51
N ASP A 5 -7.29 -4.39 -19.25
CA ASP A 5 -8.27 -3.53 -18.60
C ASP A 5 -8.34 -2.13 -19.25
N LEU A 6 -7.28 -1.72 -19.95
CA LEU A 6 -7.14 -0.42 -20.59
C LEU A 6 -6.31 -0.53 -21.88
N GLU A 7 -6.79 0.09 -22.95
CA GLU A 7 -6.09 0.23 -24.23
C GLU A 7 -6.00 1.71 -24.62
N CYS A 8 -4.78 2.23 -24.78
CA CYS A 8 -4.53 3.58 -25.29
C CYS A 8 -3.81 3.50 -26.64
N THR A 9 -4.31 4.25 -27.63
CA THR A 9 -3.68 4.35 -28.95
C THR A 9 -3.22 5.77 -29.22
N PHE A 10 -1.93 5.95 -29.46
CA PHE A 10 -1.33 7.24 -29.76
C PHE A 10 -0.89 7.32 -31.22
N ASN A 11 -1.10 8.47 -31.86
CA ASN A 11 -0.64 8.70 -33.23
C ASN A 11 0.89 8.73 -33.29
N SER A 12 1.51 7.72 -33.91
CA SER A 12 2.96 7.61 -34.04
C SER A 12 3.63 8.69 -34.89
N THR A 13 2.84 9.48 -35.64
CA THR A 13 3.34 10.55 -36.51
C THR A 13 3.26 11.95 -35.90
N ALA A 14 2.66 12.09 -34.72
CA ALA A 14 2.65 13.37 -34.02
C ALA A 14 4.04 13.75 -33.50
N ASN A 15 4.28 15.06 -33.32
CA ASN A 15 5.57 15.59 -32.92
C ASN A 15 5.78 15.46 -31.41
N TRP A 16 6.02 14.23 -30.96
CA TRP A 16 6.18 13.90 -29.54
C TRP A 16 7.55 14.27 -28.98
N TYR A 17 7.53 14.82 -27.77
CA TYR A 17 8.65 14.77 -26.86
C TYR A 17 8.54 13.52 -25.98
N LEU A 18 9.56 12.66 -26.04
CA LEU A 18 9.57 11.37 -25.34
C LEU A 18 10.41 11.38 -24.06
N GLY A 19 11.00 12.52 -23.68
CA GLY A 19 11.71 12.64 -22.41
C GLY A 19 10.73 12.64 -21.24
N THR A 20 11.23 12.23 -20.07
CA THR A 20 10.44 12.11 -18.83
C THR A 20 10.82 13.17 -17.80
N ASP A 21 11.53 14.22 -18.21
CA ASP A 21 12.07 15.26 -17.33
C ASP A 21 11.18 16.53 -17.28
N GLY A 22 10.11 16.56 -18.08
CA GLY A 22 9.19 17.69 -18.21
C GLY A 22 9.74 18.89 -18.98
N ASN A 23 10.91 18.78 -19.62
CA ASN A 23 11.54 19.85 -20.38
C ASN A 23 11.11 19.83 -21.86
N THR A 24 9.80 19.75 -22.12
CA THR A 24 9.25 19.65 -23.48
C THR A 24 9.60 20.88 -24.33
N PRO A 25 10.30 20.72 -25.46
CA PRO A 25 10.63 21.82 -26.35
C PRO A 25 9.41 22.47 -27.01
N VAL A 26 9.57 23.73 -27.42
CA VAL A 26 8.58 24.44 -28.24
C VAL A 26 8.33 23.68 -29.54
N GLY A 27 7.07 23.51 -29.89
CA GLY A 27 6.64 22.81 -31.10
C GLY A 27 6.44 21.30 -30.96
N THR A 28 6.81 20.71 -29.81
CA THR A 28 6.54 19.30 -29.48
C THR A 28 5.48 19.17 -28.38
N TYR A 29 4.75 18.05 -28.37
CA TYR A 29 3.81 17.67 -27.31
C TYR A 29 4.48 16.69 -26.34
N ASP A 30 4.29 16.88 -25.04
CA ASP A 30 4.80 15.95 -24.03
C ASP A 30 4.03 14.62 -24.07
N PHE A 31 4.73 13.53 -24.39
CA PHE A 31 4.09 12.23 -24.49
C PHE A 31 3.65 11.67 -23.13
N VAL A 32 4.41 11.94 -22.07
CA VAL A 32 4.08 11.44 -20.71
C VAL A 32 2.78 12.09 -20.22
N THR A 33 2.61 13.39 -20.42
CA THR A 33 1.36 14.12 -20.11
C THR A 33 0.18 13.57 -20.91
N ALA A 34 0.33 13.40 -22.22
CA ALA A 34 -0.72 12.81 -23.04
C ALA A 34 -1.07 11.38 -22.58
N ALA A 35 -0.07 10.56 -22.28
CA ALA A 35 -0.30 9.19 -21.83
C ALA A 35 -0.98 9.13 -20.46
N LEU A 36 -0.55 9.97 -19.49
CA LEU A 36 -1.17 10.06 -18.18
C LEU A 36 -2.63 10.52 -18.25
N HIS A 37 -2.92 11.44 -19.17
CA HIS A 37 -4.28 11.91 -19.44
C HIS A 37 -5.18 10.78 -19.95
N GLU A 38 -4.75 10.03 -20.96
CA GLU A 38 -5.53 8.91 -21.49
C GLU A 38 -5.66 7.75 -20.48
N LEU A 39 -4.63 7.50 -19.68
CA LEU A 39 -4.69 6.55 -18.58
C LEU A 39 -5.78 6.96 -17.57
N ALA A 40 -5.89 8.24 -17.25
CA ALA A 40 -6.89 8.73 -16.31
C ALA A 40 -8.33 8.52 -16.83
N HIS A 41 -8.57 8.68 -18.14
CA HIS A 41 -9.85 8.31 -18.75
C HIS A 41 -10.15 6.82 -18.59
N GLY A 42 -9.19 5.94 -18.89
CA GLY A 42 -9.40 4.50 -18.74
C GLY A 42 -9.55 4.03 -17.29
N LEU A 43 -9.06 4.83 -16.32
CA LEU A 43 -9.33 4.64 -14.89
C LEU A 43 -10.69 5.22 -14.45
N GLY A 44 -11.51 5.76 -15.36
CA GLY A 44 -12.87 6.18 -15.06
C GLY A 44 -13.08 7.68 -14.86
N PHE A 45 -12.10 8.53 -15.18
CA PHE A 45 -12.34 9.96 -15.39
C PHE A 45 -13.09 10.17 -16.72
N ILE A 46 -14.29 9.62 -16.82
CA ILE A 46 -15.10 9.66 -18.02
C ILE A 46 -16.57 9.52 -17.66
N GLY A 47 -17.35 10.51 -18.08
CA GLY A 47 -18.80 10.49 -17.95
C GLY A 47 -19.48 9.86 -19.16
N SER A 48 -20.72 9.44 -18.99
CA SER A 48 -21.53 8.83 -20.07
C SER A 48 -22.38 9.85 -20.85
N ALA A 49 -22.23 11.15 -20.59
CA ALA A 49 -23.07 12.15 -21.22
C ALA A 49 -22.86 12.21 -22.73
N TYR A 50 -23.97 12.39 -23.44
CA TYR A 50 -24.01 12.49 -24.89
C TYR A 50 -24.96 13.61 -25.31
N TYR A 51 -24.66 14.26 -26.43
CA TYR A 51 -25.45 15.36 -26.97
C TYR A 51 -25.71 15.18 -28.46
N ILE A 52 -26.97 15.32 -28.87
CA ILE A 52 -27.35 15.31 -30.29
C ILE A 52 -28.56 16.23 -30.54
N ASN A 53 -28.46 17.08 -31.56
CA ASN A 53 -29.57 17.93 -32.04
C ASN A 53 -30.27 18.75 -30.93
N GLY A 54 -29.53 19.25 -29.93
CA GLY A 54 -30.10 20.02 -28.82
C GLY A 54 -30.58 19.19 -27.63
N PHE A 55 -30.51 17.86 -27.70
CA PHE A 55 -30.93 16.95 -26.65
C PHE A 55 -29.71 16.34 -25.95
N GLY A 56 -29.73 16.34 -24.62
CA GLY A 56 -28.71 15.72 -23.78
C GLY A 56 -29.17 14.37 -23.26
N PHE A 57 -28.21 13.46 -23.10
CA PHE A 57 -28.41 12.10 -22.61
C PHE A 57 -27.34 11.79 -21.56
N ILE A 58 -27.67 11.01 -20.54
CA ILE A 58 -26.72 10.39 -19.61
C ILE A 58 -27.09 8.92 -19.44
N GLY A 59 -26.07 8.08 -19.36
CA GLY A 59 -26.14 6.65 -19.12
C GLY A 59 -26.07 5.82 -20.40
N THR A 60 -25.33 4.72 -20.34
CA THR A 60 -25.34 3.69 -21.39
C THR A 60 -26.44 2.69 -21.06
N ALA A 61 -27.42 2.53 -21.97
CA ALA A 61 -28.64 1.75 -21.69
C ALA A 61 -29.36 2.20 -20.41
N ASN A 62 -29.39 3.52 -20.14
CA ASN A 62 -29.93 4.16 -18.93
C ASN A 62 -29.19 3.81 -17.62
N VAL A 63 -27.98 3.26 -17.69
CA VAL A 63 -27.13 3.05 -16.52
C VAL A 63 -26.06 4.15 -16.49
N PRO A 64 -26.08 5.05 -15.50
CA PRO A 64 -25.02 6.03 -15.32
C PRO A 64 -23.71 5.37 -14.91
N TYR A 65 -22.59 6.00 -15.27
CA TYR A 65 -21.26 5.64 -14.80
C TYR A 65 -21.04 6.20 -13.40
N PRO A 66 -20.09 5.65 -12.61
CA PRO A 66 -19.71 6.20 -11.31
C PRO A 66 -19.45 7.72 -11.36
N TYR A 67 -18.80 8.21 -12.43
CA TYR A 67 -18.55 9.63 -12.67
C TYR A 67 -19.82 10.48 -12.69
N ASP A 68 -20.89 10.02 -13.35
CA ASP A 68 -22.09 10.83 -13.60
C ASP A 68 -22.84 11.19 -12.32
N HIS A 69 -22.74 10.33 -11.30
CA HIS A 69 -23.37 10.51 -9.99
C HIS A 69 -22.88 11.75 -9.24
N PHE A 70 -21.72 12.30 -9.63
CA PHE A 70 -21.12 13.45 -8.97
C PHE A 70 -21.24 14.75 -9.76
N THR A 71 -22.01 14.77 -10.84
CA THR A 71 -22.17 15.96 -11.69
C THR A 71 -23.45 16.72 -11.36
N GLU A 72 -23.33 18.03 -11.18
CA GLU A 72 -24.46 18.91 -10.87
C GLU A 72 -24.41 20.25 -11.63
N THR A 73 -25.57 20.91 -11.69
CA THR A 73 -25.69 22.26 -12.21
C THR A 73 -25.13 23.29 -11.21
N GLN A 74 -24.98 24.54 -11.65
CA GLN A 74 -24.64 25.65 -10.77
C GLN A 74 -25.55 25.76 -9.52
N ASP A 75 -26.82 25.37 -9.64
CA ASP A 75 -27.81 25.43 -8.56
C ASP A 75 -27.85 24.13 -7.71
N SER A 76 -26.82 23.27 -7.82
CA SER A 76 -26.71 22.00 -7.09
C SER A 76 -27.85 21.00 -7.39
N ILE A 77 -28.34 21.02 -8.64
CA ILE A 77 -29.25 19.99 -9.14
C ILE A 77 -28.41 18.91 -9.78
N SER A 78 -28.53 17.66 -9.31
CA SER A 78 -27.88 16.51 -9.95
C SER A 78 -28.30 16.43 -11.41
N LEU A 79 -27.33 16.20 -12.31
CA LEU A 79 -27.65 16.02 -13.72
C LEU A 79 -28.50 14.75 -13.98
N LEU A 80 -28.44 13.77 -13.07
CA LEU A 80 -29.28 12.57 -13.12
C LEU A 80 -30.75 12.84 -12.77
N ASP A 81 -31.04 13.96 -12.09
CA ASP A 81 -32.42 14.39 -11.80
C ASP A 81 -33.03 15.18 -12.97
N LEU A 82 -32.23 15.56 -13.97
CA LEU A 82 -32.74 16.20 -15.18
C LEU A 82 -33.36 15.15 -16.12
N PRO A 83 -34.43 15.48 -16.87
CA PRO A 83 -35.03 14.52 -17.79
C PRO A 83 -34.02 14.03 -18.84
N ASN A 84 -33.77 12.73 -18.89
CA ASN A 84 -32.87 12.13 -19.86
C ASN A 84 -33.45 12.25 -21.29
N GLY A 85 -32.59 12.48 -22.28
CA GLY A 85 -33.03 12.69 -23.67
C GLY A 85 -33.85 13.97 -23.86
N SER A 86 -33.51 15.04 -23.15
CA SER A 86 -34.25 16.31 -23.16
C SER A 86 -33.40 17.51 -23.58
N GLN A 87 -34.08 18.56 -24.02
CA GLN A 87 -33.44 19.86 -24.29
C GLN A 87 -32.94 20.54 -23.01
N THR A 88 -33.56 20.27 -21.86
CA THR A 88 -33.09 20.78 -20.56
C THR A 88 -31.70 20.25 -20.25
N LEU A 89 -31.50 18.94 -20.35
CA LEU A 89 -30.18 18.33 -20.15
C LEU A 89 -29.19 18.77 -21.25
N GLY A 90 -29.66 18.90 -22.49
CA GLY A 90 -28.82 19.42 -23.60
C GLY A 90 -28.32 20.84 -23.37
N ALA A 91 -29.16 21.73 -22.84
CA ALA A 91 -28.79 23.09 -22.45
C ALA A 91 -27.77 23.09 -21.31
N THR A 92 -27.93 22.21 -20.31
CA THR A 92 -26.95 22.04 -19.22
C THR A 92 -25.58 21.61 -19.76
N LEU A 93 -25.52 20.62 -20.65
CA LEU A 93 -24.29 20.11 -21.27
C LEU A 93 -23.56 21.14 -22.15
N THR A 94 -24.21 22.27 -22.47
CA THR A 94 -23.66 23.38 -23.26
C THR A 94 -23.67 24.71 -22.50
N SER A 95 -23.79 24.66 -21.16
CA SER A 95 -24.00 25.86 -20.34
C SER A 95 -22.71 26.54 -19.88
N ASP A 96 -21.58 25.84 -19.91
CA ASP A 96 -20.32 26.17 -19.22
C ASP A 96 -20.44 26.13 -17.68
N HIS A 97 -21.54 25.62 -17.12
CA HIS A 97 -21.85 25.69 -15.69
C HIS A 97 -22.21 24.31 -15.10
N ILE A 98 -21.37 23.32 -15.39
CA ILE A 98 -21.40 21.99 -14.75
C ILE A 98 -20.28 21.90 -13.71
N TYR A 99 -20.61 21.29 -12.58
CA TYR A 99 -19.72 21.17 -11.44
C TYR A 99 -19.69 19.75 -10.90
N TRP A 100 -18.56 19.39 -10.30
CA TRP A 100 -18.38 18.17 -9.51
C TRP A 100 -18.82 18.40 -8.06
N ASN A 101 -19.48 17.42 -7.44
CA ASN A 101 -20.00 17.53 -6.08
C ASN A 101 -19.44 16.50 -5.09
N GLY A 102 -18.47 15.70 -5.51
CA GLY A 102 -17.75 14.80 -4.62
C GLY A 102 -16.81 15.57 -3.68
N VAL A 103 -16.77 15.13 -2.42
CA VAL A 103 -16.08 15.82 -1.32
C VAL A 103 -14.57 15.89 -1.53
N ASN A 104 -13.97 14.83 -2.07
CA ASN A 104 -12.52 14.75 -2.26
C ASN A 104 -12.10 15.59 -3.46
N GLY A 105 -12.89 15.63 -4.55
CA GLY A 105 -12.67 16.54 -5.67
C GLY A 105 -12.77 18.01 -5.25
N ILE A 106 -13.74 18.35 -4.40
CA ILE A 106 -13.89 19.70 -3.80
C ILE A 106 -12.65 20.08 -2.98
N GLU A 107 -12.16 19.18 -2.14
CA GLU A 107 -10.94 19.40 -1.39
C GLU A 107 -9.72 19.57 -2.32
N GLY A 108 -9.64 18.75 -3.37
CA GLY A 108 -8.53 18.75 -4.32
C GLY A 108 -8.37 20.05 -5.12
N VAL A 109 -9.40 20.89 -5.21
CA VAL A 109 -9.32 22.23 -5.81
C VAL A 109 -9.10 23.34 -4.78
N GLY A 110 -8.89 23.00 -3.51
CA GLY A 110 -8.71 23.95 -2.41
C GLY A 110 -10.02 24.50 -1.84
N GLY A 111 -11.14 23.80 -2.06
CA GLY A 111 -12.49 24.23 -1.71
C GLY A 111 -13.26 24.83 -2.89
N GLY A 112 -14.58 24.74 -2.83
CA GLY A 112 -15.46 25.03 -3.96
C GLY A 112 -15.62 23.83 -4.91
N ARG A 113 -16.65 23.86 -5.74
CA ARG A 113 -16.98 22.72 -6.62
C ARG A 113 -16.09 22.73 -7.88
N PRO A 114 -15.41 21.62 -8.22
CA PRO A 114 -14.62 21.57 -9.44
C PRO A 114 -15.48 21.84 -10.67
N ARG A 115 -15.11 22.83 -11.49
CA ARG A 115 -15.85 23.14 -12.72
C ARG A 115 -15.46 22.18 -13.84
N LEU A 116 -16.46 21.60 -14.51
CA LEU A 116 -16.26 20.71 -15.65
C LEU A 116 -16.32 21.48 -16.97
N TYR A 117 -15.67 20.94 -18.00
CA TYR A 117 -15.67 21.52 -19.34
C TYR A 117 -16.99 21.26 -20.05
N ALA A 118 -17.82 22.29 -20.18
CA ALA A 118 -19.14 22.20 -20.81
C ALA A 118 -19.38 23.37 -21.79
N PRO A 119 -18.52 23.55 -22.83
CA PRO A 119 -18.55 24.72 -23.70
C PRO A 119 -19.91 24.92 -24.40
N ALA A 120 -20.17 26.16 -24.85
CA ALA A 120 -21.40 26.53 -25.57
C ALA A 120 -21.69 25.66 -26.82
N ASN A 121 -20.63 25.15 -27.45
CA ASN A 121 -20.73 24.14 -28.49
C ASN A 121 -20.23 22.82 -27.93
N TYR A 122 -21.10 21.83 -27.80
CA TYR A 122 -20.70 20.50 -27.34
C TYR A 122 -19.63 19.90 -28.25
N GLN A 123 -18.54 19.44 -27.66
CA GLN A 123 -17.40 18.83 -28.34
C GLN A 123 -17.34 17.35 -27.98
N VAL A 124 -17.64 16.51 -28.96
CA VAL A 124 -17.55 15.05 -28.80
C VAL A 124 -16.12 14.69 -28.40
N GLY A 125 -15.97 13.94 -27.32
CA GLY A 125 -14.67 13.54 -26.77
C GLY A 125 -14.05 14.53 -25.78
N SER A 126 -14.60 15.74 -25.62
CA SER A 126 -14.04 16.74 -24.70
C SER A 126 -15.07 17.24 -23.68
N SER A 127 -16.28 17.59 -24.11
CA SER A 127 -17.31 18.07 -23.18
C SER A 127 -17.67 17.03 -22.12
N TYR A 128 -17.99 17.49 -20.92
CA TYR A 128 -18.42 16.73 -19.74
C TYR A 128 -17.34 15.90 -19.02
N SER A 129 -16.43 15.28 -19.76
CA SER A 129 -15.41 14.36 -19.21
C SER A 129 -14.04 15.03 -18.96
N HIS A 130 -14.02 16.35 -18.77
CA HIS A 130 -12.80 17.13 -18.52
C HIS A 130 -13.05 18.21 -17.47
N LEU A 131 -11.97 18.65 -16.82
CA LEU A 131 -11.94 19.87 -16.03
C LEU A 131 -11.97 21.10 -16.95
N ASN A 132 -12.55 22.19 -16.45
CA ASN A 132 -12.70 23.42 -17.23
C ASN A 132 -11.35 24.11 -17.49
N GLU A 133 -10.92 24.14 -18.76
CA GLU A 133 -9.67 24.74 -19.24
C GLU A 133 -9.42 26.17 -18.72
N ALA A 134 -10.45 27.02 -18.68
CA ALA A 134 -10.30 28.40 -18.23
C ALA A 134 -10.12 28.52 -16.71
N THR A 135 -10.62 27.53 -15.96
CA THR A 135 -10.51 27.47 -14.50
C THR A 135 -9.17 26.86 -14.08
N TYR A 136 -8.67 25.87 -14.82
CA TYR A 136 -7.43 25.15 -14.55
C TYR A 136 -6.44 25.29 -15.70
N ALA A 137 -5.96 26.52 -15.90
CA ALA A 137 -5.08 26.84 -17.03
C ALA A 137 -3.81 25.95 -17.07
N PRO A 138 -3.20 25.79 -18.26
CA PRO A 138 -1.95 25.07 -18.45
C PRO A 138 -0.87 25.42 -17.41
N GLY A 139 -0.21 24.39 -16.88
CA GLY A 139 0.84 24.53 -15.86
C GLY A 139 0.32 24.69 -14.42
N THR A 140 -0.99 24.77 -14.20
CA THR A 140 -1.56 24.64 -12.85
C THR A 140 -1.53 23.18 -12.39
N PRO A 141 -1.51 22.89 -11.06
CA PRO A 141 -1.50 21.52 -10.55
C PRO A 141 -2.67 20.65 -11.03
N ASN A 142 -3.82 21.26 -11.39
CA ASN A 142 -5.05 20.56 -11.78
C ASN A 142 -5.32 20.64 -13.30
N SER A 143 -4.30 20.94 -14.10
CA SER A 143 -4.42 21.06 -15.57
C SER A 143 -4.42 19.73 -16.31
N LEU A 144 -4.00 18.61 -15.68
CA LEU A 144 -3.79 17.35 -16.41
C LEU A 144 -5.05 16.87 -17.15
N MET A 145 -6.23 17.01 -16.54
CA MET A 145 -7.51 16.57 -17.12
C MET A 145 -8.33 17.69 -17.75
N THR A 146 -7.70 18.77 -18.19
CA THR A 146 -8.36 19.72 -19.10
C THR A 146 -8.28 19.20 -20.55
N PRO A 147 -9.17 19.61 -21.46
CA PRO A 147 -9.32 18.95 -22.76
C PRO A 147 -8.21 19.28 -23.76
N GLY A 148 -7.38 20.29 -23.50
CA GLY A 148 -6.31 20.72 -24.39
C GLY A 148 -4.93 20.39 -23.85
N LEU A 149 -4.04 19.91 -24.72
CA LEU A 149 -2.59 19.88 -24.48
C LEU A 149 -1.90 20.79 -25.49
N ASN A 150 -1.16 21.78 -25.02
CA ASN A 150 -0.39 22.68 -25.88
C ASN A 150 1.03 22.13 -26.14
N THR A 151 1.71 22.66 -27.16
CA THR A 151 3.14 22.36 -27.33
C THR A 151 3.96 23.04 -26.24
N ALA A 152 5.06 22.42 -25.79
CA ALA A 152 5.85 22.85 -24.63
C ALA A 152 5.08 22.90 -23.30
N GLU A 153 3.94 22.23 -23.23
CA GLU A 153 3.23 21.99 -21.99
C GLU A 153 3.62 20.62 -21.44
N SER A 154 3.89 20.56 -20.14
CA SER A 154 4.22 19.31 -19.44
C SER A 154 3.62 19.33 -18.05
N ASN A 155 2.83 18.32 -17.77
CA ASN A 155 2.31 18.01 -16.46
C ASN A 155 2.41 16.49 -16.24
N HIS A 156 3.37 16.07 -15.41
CA HIS A 156 3.56 14.67 -15.04
C HIS A 156 2.95 14.34 -13.67
N ASN A 157 2.15 15.26 -13.12
CA ASN A 157 1.47 15.09 -11.85
C ASN A 157 -0.04 14.97 -12.09
N PRO A 158 -0.69 13.89 -11.61
CA PRO A 158 -2.14 13.76 -11.63
C PRO A 158 -2.88 14.98 -11.07
N GLY A 159 -2.30 15.61 -10.05
CA GLY A 159 -2.89 16.77 -9.39
C GLY A 159 -3.94 16.38 -8.35
N PRO A 160 -4.13 17.23 -7.32
CA PRO A 160 -5.04 16.93 -6.22
C PRO A 160 -6.52 16.82 -6.66
N ALA A 161 -6.98 17.56 -7.66
CA ALA A 161 -8.36 17.46 -8.14
C ALA A 161 -8.66 16.11 -8.81
N LEU A 162 -7.78 15.64 -9.69
CA LEU A 162 -7.93 14.33 -10.33
C LEU A 162 -7.92 13.21 -9.29
N LEU A 163 -6.95 13.22 -8.37
CA LEU A 163 -6.86 12.20 -7.32
C LEU A 163 -8.09 12.22 -6.41
N GLY A 164 -8.60 13.40 -6.06
CA GLY A 164 -9.84 13.54 -5.30
C GLY A 164 -11.04 12.97 -6.05
N ILE A 165 -11.19 13.29 -7.33
CA ILE A 165 -12.26 12.75 -8.18
C ILE A 165 -12.17 11.22 -8.27
N PHE A 166 -10.97 10.65 -8.37
CA PHE A 166 -10.79 9.21 -8.32
C PHE A 166 -11.28 8.59 -7.01
N VAL A 167 -10.99 9.21 -5.86
CA VAL A 167 -11.51 8.75 -4.56
C VAL A 167 -13.05 8.80 -4.53
N ASP A 168 -13.64 9.89 -5.03
CA ASP A 168 -15.09 10.05 -5.08
C ASP A 168 -15.76 8.94 -5.91
N ILE A 169 -15.20 8.57 -7.06
CA ILE A 169 -15.75 7.48 -7.91
C ILE A 169 -15.38 6.06 -7.45
N GLY A 170 -14.69 5.93 -6.31
CA GLY A 170 -14.48 4.65 -5.64
C GLY A 170 -13.06 4.08 -5.72
N TRP A 171 -12.08 4.81 -6.27
CA TRP A 171 -10.68 4.40 -6.17
C TRP A 171 -10.14 4.64 -4.77
N ILE A 172 -9.15 3.82 -4.40
CA ILE A 172 -8.37 4.03 -3.18
C ILE A 172 -7.00 4.52 -3.61
N ILE A 173 -6.74 5.82 -3.44
CA ILE A 173 -5.46 6.43 -3.74
C ILE A 173 -4.53 6.23 -2.54
N GLY A 174 -3.31 5.77 -2.79
CA GLY A 174 -2.37 5.45 -1.71
C GLY A 174 -2.88 4.32 -0.82
N GLY A 175 -3.40 3.24 -1.44
CA GLY A 175 -3.95 2.08 -0.74
C GLY A 175 -2.98 1.46 0.25
N CYS A 176 -3.51 0.53 1.07
CA CYS A 176 -2.75 -0.11 2.13
C CYS A 176 -1.42 -0.65 1.61
N GLN A 177 -0.33 -0.16 2.16
CA GLN A 177 1.02 -0.61 1.85
C GLN A 177 1.87 -0.62 3.11
N ILE A 178 2.69 -1.67 3.26
CA ILE A 178 3.84 -1.66 4.16
C ILE A 178 4.99 -1.08 3.34
N LEU A 179 5.36 0.16 3.67
CA LEU A 179 6.37 0.94 2.94
C LEU A 179 7.78 0.50 3.33
N GLU A 180 8.00 0.18 4.61
CA GLU A 180 9.30 -0.20 5.13
C GLU A 180 9.17 -1.07 6.39
N VAL A 181 10.08 -2.04 6.53
CA VAL A 181 10.28 -2.84 7.74
C VAL A 181 11.74 -2.69 8.15
N GLN A 182 12.03 -1.83 9.12
CA GLN A 182 13.38 -1.65 9.64
C GLN A 182 13.65 -2.61 10.78
N ILE A 183 14.78 -3.32 10.71
CA ILE A 183 15.24 -4.19 11.80
C ILE A 183 15.85 -3.30 12.88
N GLY A 184 15.26 -3.35 14.08
CA GLY A 184 15.71 -2.60 15.25
C GLY A 184 16.63 -3.42 16.16
N GLU A 185 16.70 -2.99 17.43
CA GLU A 185 17.48 -3.65 18.47
C GLU A 185 17.10 -5.13 18.64
N GLN A 186 18.12 -5.98 18.69
CA GLN A 186 18.02 -7.40 19.00
C GLN A 186 18.63 -7.65 20.37
N SER A 187 17.92 -8.36 21.25
CA SER A 187 18.53 -8.78 22.51
C SER A 187 19.51 -9.93 22.27
N THR A 188 20.47 -10.09 23.18
CA THR A 188 21.22 -11.35 23.26
C THR A 188 20.28 -12.50 23.59
N CYS A 189 20.72 -13.72 23.34
CA CYS A 189 20.03 -14.92 23.82
C CYS A 189 19.92 -14.87 25.36
N ASN A 190 18.76 -15.26 25.88
CA ASN A 190 18.48 -15.40 27.30
C ASN A 190 18.84 -16.82 27.76
N SER A 191 19.77 -16.94 28.71
CA SER A 191 20.27 -18.21 29.24
C SER A 191 19.22 -19.04 29.98
N ASP A 192 18.09 -18.46 30.38
CA ASP A 192 17.04 -19.20 31.10
C ASP A 192 15.98 -19.79 30.14
N SER A 193 15.84 -19.24 28.93
CA SER A 193 14.74 -19.57 28.01
C SER A 193 15.17 -19.94 26.59
N ASP A 194 16.47 -19.90 26.31
CA ASP A 194 17.06 -20.01 24.96
C ASP A 194 16.45 -19.07 23.91
N ALA A 195 15.88 -17.96 24.38
CA ALA A 195 15.09 -17.08 23.55
C ALA A 195 15.64 -15.66 23.54
N TYR A 196 15.30 -14.93 22.50
CA TYR A 196 15.64 -13.52 22.36
C TYR A 196 14.41 -12.70 21.97
N THR A 197 14.61 -11.39 21.90
CA THR A 197 13.63 -10.42 21.45
C THR A 197 14.18 -9.66 20.25
N GLN A 198 13.30 -9.29 19.32
CA GLN A 198 13.64 -8.52 18.13
C GLN A 198 12.68 -7.34 17.98
N SER A 199 13.22 -6.13 17.94
CA SER A 199 12.45 -4.92 17.61
C SER A 199 12.37 -4.73 16.10
N LEU A 200 11.21 -4.30 15.60
CA LEU A 200 10.95 -3.93 14.22
C LEU A 200 10.30 -2.53 14.22
N VAL A 201 10.67 -1.67 13.28
CA VAL A 201 9.97 -0.41 13.03
C VAL A 201 9.27 -0.52 11.69
N LEU A 202 7.94 -0.53 11.73
CA LEU A 202 7.10 -0.65 10.54
C LEU A 202 6.64 0.74 10.10
N THR A 203 6.91 1.07 8.85
CA THR A 203 6.33 2.23 8.18
C THR A 203 5.27 1.72 7.21
N TYR A 204 4.03 2.16 7.36
CA TYR A 204 2.91 1.79 6.50
C TYR A 204 2.02 3.00 6.17
N GLN A 205 1.25 2.89 5.08
CA GLN A 205 0.24 3.88 4.69
C GLN A 205 -1.13 3.22 4.58
N ALA A 206 -2.18 4.02 4.82
CA ALA A 206 -3.59 3.61 4.69
C ALA A 206 -3.90 2.21 5.23
N PRO A 207 -3.52 1.87 6.48
CA PRO A 207 -3.82 0.57 7.05
C PRO A 207 -5.35 0.39 7.16
N PRO A 208 -5.86 -0.84 7.18
CA PRO A 208 -7.29 -1.07 7.37
C PRO A 208 -7.78 -0.45 8.68
N ALA A 209 -9.01 0.09 8.70
CA ALA A 209 -9.57 0.73 9.90
C ALA A 209 -9.84 -0.24 11.07
N THR A 210 -9.78 -1.54 10.80
CA THR A 210 -9.98 -2.63 11.77
C THR A 210 -8.91 -3.70 11.57
N GLY A 211 -8.85 -4.67 12.48
CA GLY A 211 -7.88 -5.77 12.42
C GLY A 211 -6.60 -5.50 13.20
N LEU A 212 -5.59 -6.31 12.93
CA LEU A 212 -4.32 -6.36 13.64
C LEU A 212 -3.17 -6.43 12.64
N ILE A 213 -1.97 -6.07 13.07
CA ILE A 213 -0.75 -6.35 12.35
C ILE A 213 -0.35 -7.79 12.68
N GLN A 214 -0.08 -8.60 11.67
CA GLN A 214 0.53 -9.92 11.83
C GLN A 214 2.02 -9.85 11.48
N VAL A 215 2.86 -10.48 12.30
CA VAL A 215 4.28 -10.71 12.02
C VAL A 215 4.60 -12.17 12.31
N ASN A 216 4.89 -12.97 11.29
CA ASN A 216 5.14 -14.41 11.39
C ASN A 216 4.05 -15.16 12.19
N GLY A 217 2.79 -14.72 12.05
CA GLY A 217 1.64 -15.25 12.80
C GLY A 217 1.42 -14.66 14.20
N GLY A 218 2.37 -13.90 14.75
CA GLY A 218 2.18 -13.09 15.95
C GLY A 218 1.29 -11.88 15.67
N LEU A 219 0.42 -11.51 16.61
CA LEU A 219 -0.59 -10.45 16.40
C LEU A 219 -0.32 -9.22 17.27
N PHE A 220 -0.38 -8.04 16.66
CA PHE A 220 -0.10 -6.75 17.27
C PHE A 220 -1.23 -5.76 16.99
N SER A 221 -1.50 -4.88 17.95
CA SER A 221 -2.50 -3.82 17.78
C SER A 221 -2.06 -2.83 16.72
N LEU A 222 -3.00 -2.39 15.89
CA LEU A 222 -2.76 -1.30 14.96
C LEU A 222 -2.54 0.02 15.72
N GLY A 223 -1.46 0.73 15.39
CA GLY A 223 -1.11 2.05 15.92
C GLY A 223 -0.86 3.08 14.83
N GLU A 224 -0.21 4.18 15.20
CA GLU A 224 0.25 5.19 14.25
C GLU A 224 1.53 4.75 13.53
N SER A 225 1.66 5.14 12.26
CA SER A 225 2.86 4.88 11.45
C SER A 225 3.85 6.04 11.61
N PRO A 226 5.16 5.79 11.80
CA PRO A 226 5.77 4.46 11.96
C PRO A 226 5.52 3.85 13.34
N GLN A 227 5.33 2.53 13.39
CA GLN A 227 5.04 1.78 14.61
C GLN A 227 6.18 0.83 14.97
N THR A 228 6.60 0.84 16.23
CA THR A 228 7.54 -0.17 16.76
C THR A 228 6.79 -1.42 17.24
N ILE A 229 7.24 -2.58 16.78
CA ILE A 229 6.78 -3.90 17.22
C ILE A 229 7.96 -4.63 17.86
N VAL A 230 7.74 -5.25 19.01
CA VAL A 230 8.74 -6.09 19.67
C VAL A 230 8.26 -7.54 19.62
N LEU A 231 8.98 -8.36 18.86
CA LEU A 231 8.84 -9.80 18.87
C LEU A 231 9.54 -10.34 20.12
N THR A 232 8.89 -11.25 20.83
CA THR A 232 9.41 -11.84 22.06
C THR A 232 9.39 -13.35 22.00
N ASN A 233 10.21 -13.99 22.84
CA ASN A 233 10.33 -15.44 22.92
C ASN A 233 10.68 -16.09 21.57
N LEU A 234 11.53 -15.44 20.78
CA LEU A 234 12.04 -15.99 19.52
C LEU A 234 13.14 -17.02 19.81
N PRO A 235 13.18 -18.17 19.13
CA PRO A 235 14.18 -19.22 19.39
C PRO A 235 15.58 -18.80 18.92
N SER A 236 16.59 -18.92 19.78
CA SER A 236 17.98 -18.61 19.45
C SER A 236 18.66 -19.82 18.81
N ASP A 237 18.69 -19.92 17.48
CA ASP A 237 19.23 -21.08 16.74
C ASP A 237 20.36 -20.73 15.76
N GLY A 238 20.77 -19.46 15.73
CA GLY A 238 21.78 -18.94 14.81
C GLY A 238 21.34 -18.88 13.34
N GLN A 239 20.08 -19.17 13.03
CA GLN A 239 19.58 -19.23 11.66
C GLN A 239 19.08 -17.86 11.18
N ALA A 240 18.99 -17.72 9.85
CA ALA A 240 18.32 -16.57 9.25
C ALA A 240 16.80 -16.66 9.48
N VAL A 241 16.18 -15.53 9.81
CA VAL A 241 14.75 -15.41 10.07
C VAL A 241 14.10 -14.63 8.92
N ASP A 242 13.12 -15.26 8.29
CA ASP A 242 12.24 -14.61 7.32
C ASP A 242 11.17 -13.79 8.06
N LEU A 243 10.73 -12.69 7.46
CA LEU A 243 9.60 -11.90 7.97
C LEU A 243 8.42 -11.96 6.98
N ASP A 244 7.27 -12.37 7.47
CA ASP A 244 5.96 -12.21 6.86
C ASP A 244 5.18 -11.19 7.69
N VAL A 245 5.03 -9.98 7.16
CA VAL A 245 4.34 -8.87 7.83
C VAL A 245 3.10 -8.51 7.04
N GLY A 246 1.94 -8.36 7.69
CA GLY A 246 0.72 -7.97 7.00
C GLY A 246 -0.39 -7.47 7.92
N PHE A 247 -1.52 -7.08 7.34
CA PHE A 247 -2.72 -6.73 8.10
C PHE A 247 -3.78 -7.81 8.02
N THR A 248 -4.33 -8.23 9.16
CA THR A 248 -5.31 -9.33 9.20
C THR A 248 -6.64 -9.00 8.55
N ALA A 249 -7.00 -7.72 8.45
CA ALA A 249 -8.21 -7.26 7.76
C ALA A 249 -8.02 -7.06 6.24
N ASN A 250 -6.78 -7.14 5.74
CA ASN A 250 -6.47 -7.06 4.31
C ASN A 250 -5.22 -7.91 3.99
N SER A 251 -5.43 -9.17 3.60
CA SER A 251 -4.34 -10.12 3.32
C SER A 251 -3.41 -9.70 2.18
N GLU A 252 -3.92 -8.91 1.23
CA GLU A 252 -3.13 -8.39 0.11
C GLU A 252 -2.17 -7.28 0.56
N CYS A 253 -2.42 -6.67 1.72
CA CYS A 253 -1.53 -5.69 2.32
C CYS A 253 -0.51 -6.39 3.22
N SER A 254 0.42 -7.09 2.58
CA SER A 254 1.50 -7.84 3.23
C SER A 254 2.81 -7.69 2.48
N VAL A 255 3.91 -7.96 3.17
CA VAL A 255 5.26 -8.02 2.60
C VAL A 255 5.99 -9.22 3.18
N PHE A 256 6.70 -9.93 2.32
CA PHE A 256 7.58 -11.02 2.70
C PHE A 256 9.04 -10.62 2.46
N ILE A 257 9.86 -10.72 3.50
CA ILE A 257 11.28 -10.36 3.50
C ILE A 257 12.07 -11.61 3.88
N PRO A 258 12.69 -12.29 2.90
CA PRO A 258 13.53 -13.46 3.19
C PRO A 258 14.82 -13.02 3.90
N GLN A 259 15.28 -13.84 4.85
CA GLN A 259 16.52 -13.66 5.60
C GLN A 259 16.67 -12.23 6.15
N ALA A 260 15.58 -11.70 6.72
CA ALA A 260 15.50 -10.31 7.17
C ALA A 260 16.55 -9.98 8.23
N PHE A 261 16.86 -10.94 9.10
CA PHE A 261 17.94 -10.85 10.08
C PHE A 261 18.40 -12.26 10.50
N THR A 262 19.45 -12.35 11.32
CA THR A 262 19.96 -13.61 11.87
C THR A 262 19.65 -13.68 13.36
N ALA A 263 19.10 -14.80 13.82
CA ALA A 263 18.91 -15.07 15.24
C ALA A 263 20.27 -15.20 15.94
N PRO A 264 20.38 -14.83 17.23
CA PRO A 264 21.53 -15.21 18.03
C PRO A 264 21.70 -16.73 18.03
N ALA A 265 22.95 -17.20 18.17
CA ALA A 265 23.21 -18.60 18.46
C ALA A 265 22.57 -19.00 19.80
N SER A 266 22.20 -20.28 19.92
CA SER A 266 21.68 -20.85 21.17
C SER A 266 22.69 -20.61 22.29
N CYS A 267 22.19 -20.11 23.42
CA CYS A 267 22.96 -19.89 24.63
C CYS A 267 22.51 -20.81 25.76
N TYR A 268 21.46 -21.60 25.53
CA TYR A 268 20.98 -22.60 26.46
C TYR A 268 21.68 -23.93 26.24
N CYS A 269 22.63 -24.22 27.10
CA CYS A 269 23.34 -25.48 27.09
C CYS A 269 22.96 -26.25 28.34
N LEU A 270 21.91 -27.08 28.24
CA LEU A 270 21.49 -28.02 29.29
C LEU A 270 22.65 -28.89 29.80
N THR A 271 23.68 -29.05 28.96
CA THR A 271 24.82 -29.91 29.22
C THR A 271 26.06 -29.17 29.75
N ASP A 272 26.04 -27.84 29.87
CA ASP A 272 27.10 -27.04 30.52
C ASP A 272 26.69 -26.68 31.94
N LEU A 273 26.80 -27.66 32.84
CA LEU A 273 26.51 -27.47 34.25
C LEU A 273 27.56 -26.60 34.96
N SER A 274 28.75 -26.48 34.37
CA SER A 274 29.86 -25.71 34.92
C SER A 274 29.76 -24.21 34.63
N GLY A 275 28.93 -23.83 33.65
CA GLY A 275 28.72 -22.46 33.19
C GLY A 275 29.94 -21.86 32.47
N ASN A 276 30.80 -22.70 31.88
CA ASN A 276 32.04 -22.27 31.24
C ASN A 276 31.97 -22.18 29.70
N GLY A 277 30.79 -22.45 29.15
CA GLY A 277 30.48 -22.39 27.73
C GLY A 277 30.84 -23.65 26.95
N LEU A 278 31.20 -24.76 27.60
CA LEU A 278 31.55 -26.01 26.93
C LEU A 278 30.81 -27.19 27.58
N THR A 279 30.46 -28.19 26.77
CA THR A 279 30.11 -29.51 27.30
C THR A 279 31.37 -30.33 27.45
N GLU A 280 31.93 -30.43 28.66
CA GLU A 280 33.21 -31.07 28.89
C GLU A 280 33.22 -32.03 30.10
N VAL A 281 34.43 -32.43 30.52
CA VAL A 281 34.60 -33.37 31.64
C VAL A 281 34.03 -32.79 32.93
N GLN A 282 34.10 -31.48 33.12
CA GLN A 282 33.61 -30.84 34.33
C GLN A 282 32.09 -31.00 34.48
N ASP A 283 31.33 -30.92 33.40
CA ASP A 283 29.87 -31.09 33.40
C ASP A 283 29.48 -32.53 33.65
N LEU A 284 30.21 -33.47 33.04
CA LEU A 284 30.05 -34.89 33.33
C LEU A 284 30.30 -35.20 34.81
N LEU A 285 31.31 -34.57 35.43
CA LEU A 285 31.58 -34.73 36.86
C LEU A 285 30.48 -34.12 37.74
N LEU A 286 29.85 -33.03 37.31
CA LEU A 286 28.74 -32.40 38.03
C LEU A 286 27.49 -33.29 38.02
N ILE A 287 27.12 -33.88 36.88
CA ILE A 287 26.03 -34.89 36.84
C ILE A 287 26.36 -36.09 37.71
N LEU A 288 27.59 -36.62 37.63
CA LEU A 288 27.97 -37.78 38.41
C LEU A 288 27.96 -37.50 39.92
N ALA A 289 28.17 -36.24 40.33
CA ALA A 289 28.05 -35.82 41.72
C ALA A 289 26.59 -35.76 42.20
N ASP A 290 25.65 -35.48 41.30
CA ASP A 290 24.20 -35.42 41.58
C ASP A 290 23.44 -36.71 41.20
N PHE A 291 24.16 -37.73 40.71
CA PHE A 291 23.58 -38.95 40.16
C PHE A 291 22.73 -39.70 41.18
N GLY A 292 21.49 -40.00 40.79
CA GLY A 292 20.48 -40.62 41.65
C GLY A 292 19.62 -39.62 42.43
N CYS A 293 19.78 -38.31 42.21
CA CYS A 293 18.86 -37.30 42.73
C CYS A 293 17.45 -37.49 42.14
N LEU A 294 16.41 -37.21 42.95
CA LEU A 294 14.99 -37.32 42.58
C LEU A 294 14.15 -36.06 42.90
N VAL A 295 14.76 -35.01 43.47
CA VAL A 295 14.07 -33.76 43.84
C VAL A 295 15.06 -32.60 43.76
N GLY A 296 14.77 -31.60 42.91
CA GLY A 296 15.56 -30.37 42.81
C GLY A 296 16.98 -30.63 42.31
N CYS A 297 17.11 -31.50 41.33
CA CYS A 297 18.38 -32.02 40.87
C CYS A 297 19.03 -31.03 39.91
N GLU A 298 20.28 -30.67 40.20
CA GLU A 298 21.06 -29.80 39.33
C GLU A 298 21.51 -30.56 38.08
N GLY A 299 21.72 -31.88 38.18
CA GLY A 299 22.11 -32.75 37.07
C GLY A 299 20.95 -33.25 36.19
N ASP A 300 19.72 -32.79 36.40
CA ASP A 300 18.54 -33.14 35.60
C ASP A 300 18.48 -32.24 34.34
N VAL A 301 19.29 -32.60 33.35
CA VAL A 301 19.50 -31.80 32.14
C VAL A 301 18.40 -32.05 31.10
N ASN A 302 17.64 -33.13 31.22
CA ASN A 302 16.47 -33.39 30.36
C ASN A 302 15.15 -32.92 30.98
N SER A 303 15.18 -32.41 32.22
CA SER A 303 14.02 -31.96 33.00
C SER A 303 12.96 -33.03 33.25
N ASP A 304 13.38 -34.30 33.40
CA ASP A 304 12.50 -35.43 33.71
C ASP A 304 12.20 -35.60 35.20
N GLY A 305 12.85 -34.81 36.05
CA GLY A 305 12.71 -34.79 37.50
C GLY A 305 13.75 -35.63 38.26
N ALA A 306 14.72 -36.25 37.59
CA ALA A 306 15.74 -37.08 38.22
C ALA A 306 17.09 -37.05 37.48
N SER A 307 18.20 -36.94 38.21
CA SER A 307 19.53 -37.10 37.61
C SER A 307 19.89 -38.58 37.47
N ASN A 308 19.83 -39.10 36.26
CA ASN A 308 20.00 -40.52 35.97
C ASN A 308 20.87 -40.77 34.72
N VAL A 309 20.82 -42.00 34.18
CA VAL A 309 21.64 -42.37 33.01
C VAL A 309 21.24 -41.57 31.78
N GLU A 310 19.97 -41.17 31.67
CA GLU A 310 19.49 -40.36 30.54
C GLU A 310 20.15 -38.99 30.49
N ASP A 311 20.39 -38.35 31.63
CA ASP A 311 21.13 -37.09 31.74
C ASP A 311 22.61 -37.24 31.39
N VAL A 312 23.24 -38.32 31.88
CA VAL A 312 24.63 -38.65 31.52
C VAL A 312 24.75 -38.84 30.01
N LEU A 313 23.80 -39.51 29.39
CA LEU A 313 23.78 -39.72 27.94
C LEU A 313 23.52 -38.42 27.18
N ALA A 314 22.68 -37.52 27.71
CA ALA A 314 22.47 -36.20 27.12
C ALA A 314 23.77 -35.38 27.10
N VAL A 315 24.51 -35.32 28.21
CA VAL A 315 25.82 -34.64 28.26
C VAL A 315 26.86 -35.31 27.37
N LEU A 316 26.94 -36.65 27.38
CA LEU A 316 27.87 -37.36 26.51
C LEU A 316 27.56 -37.19 25.03
N SER A 317 26.29 -37.04 24.66
CA SER A 317 25.87 -36.80 23.28
C SER A 317 26.29 -35.43 22.75
N ALA A 318 26.43 -34.45 23.65
CA ALA A 318 26.90 -33.10 23.35
C ALA A 318 28.39 -32.90 23.69
N PHE A 319 29.11 -33.92 24.16
CA PHE A 319 30.48 -33.78 24.67
C PHE A 319 31.46 -33.21 23.63
N GLY A 320 32.21 -32.18 24.04
CA GLY A 320 33.13 -31.44 23.19
C GLY A 320 32.46 -30.36 22.33
N SER A 321 31.14 -30.15 22.47
CA SER A 321 30.44 -29.06 21.82
C SER A 321 30.77 -27.74 22.50
N ASN A 322 30.90 -26.70 21.67
CA ASN A 322 30.97 -25.33 22.14
C ASN A 322 29.54 -24.82 22.33
N CYS A 323 29.25 -24.25 23.50
CA CYS A 323 27.99 -23.62 23.82
C CYS A 323 28.04 -22.08 23.63
N LEU A 324 29.14 -21.55 23.04
CA LEU A 324 29.35 -20.15 22.65
C LEU A 324 29.06 -19.90 21.17
#